data_AF-A0A2A4GY53-F1
#
_entry.id   AF-A0A2A4GY53-F1
#
_cell.length_a   1.000
_cell.length_b   1.000
_cell.length_c   1.000
_cell.angle_alpha   90.00
_cell.angle_beta   90.00
_cell.angle_gamma   90.00
#
_symmetry.space_group_name_H-M   'P 1'
#
loop_
_entity.id
_entity.type
_entity.pdbx_description
1 polymer ?
#
loop_
_entity_poly.entity_id
_entity_poly.type
_entity_poly.pdbx_seq_one_letter_code
_entity_poly.pdbx_strand_id
1 'polypeptide(L)'
;MKQKGFEQLLEDTHAKVTQLEQPLAVIDTMLTLDGKIPLEIARQSMNFEQWAIYQHLAHATCLFTDEKPSDSEQVISFGMSAYGRLYLGSSFNDDYTQIWGYFTLTTEAMTEVEQLTTRLHTEEMLRYQAEVVPFFRHLEPQDVIEVIDAIKEKVDFMAPVLLYYNSHTYTTFYHYNNLLKSLEGDTTHFLLDELAEKNKDTWTKDERIFIFNLYTLLQSGPPARGEEVNGVHFSLHYLSQYLEEKLAVYQEMTDTPSKPVPKSLLAKARLIGQLREKVAENYVIYRKINGLNLHKKEQFLNQQEVELYRDEAMEYELAQILEMAPEQTYYDAFLNNITQHPHMTTIQTLLEKMVGYAIRATDSDVGMTRGFRQPWMYYDALKHDQLETIFEWKQQMYFCCAIPSEAMKQAFRDQRQMLAGILTAISKRMEYNSWHYTPGNFLNERHRIQRHYYFPPVMSDITEWSNQHHKGHVFANVKHAIRCPGAIQCPPYTLNAYYDLRLMKTSGVVYSETDLMKALYYKEVVGSLYQAWFDYCREHQSQLDMTAYDRKWYQQQFIEA
;
A
#
# COMPACT_ATOMS: atom_id res chain seq x y z
N MET A 1 -25.36 0.04 4.52
CA MET A 1 -24.00 -0.11 3.96
C MET A 1 -23.66 1.14 3.18
N LYS A 2 -22.42 1.63 3.25
CA LYS A 2 -21.95 2.71 2.37
C LYS A 2 -21.79 2.13 0.96
N GLN A 3 -22.47 2.69 -0.03
CA GLN A 3 -22.29 2.29 -1.44
C GLN A 3 -21.29 3.19 -2.17
N LYS A 4 -21.14 4.43 -1.72
CA LYS A 4 -20.41 5.49 -2.42
C LYS A 4 -18.94 5.70 -1.99
N GLY A 5 -18.45 4.98 -0.97
CA GLY A 5 -17.03 5.05 -0.56
C GLY A 5 -16.48 6.47 -0.48
N PHE A 6 -15.46 6.75 -1.31
CA PHE A 6 -14.79 8.05 -1.41
C PHE A 6 -15.67 9.17 -1.97
N GLU A 7 -16.59 8.90 -2.91
CA GLU A 7 -17.51 9.92 -3.46
C GLU A 7 -18.34 10.55 -2.33
N GLN A 8 -18.84 9.72 -1.40
CA GLN A 8 -19.56 10.23 -0.23
C GLN A 8 -18.67 11.10 0.65
N LEU A 9 -17.39 10.74 0.80
CA LEU A 9 -16.44 11.55 1.58
C LEU A 9 -16.21 12.92 0.93
N LEU A 10 -16.18 13.00 -0.41
CA LEU A 10 -16.10 14.28 -1.11
C LEU A 10 -17.38 15.11 -0.93
N GLU A 11 -18.55 14.50 -1.04
CA GLU A 11 -19.84 15.15 -0.76
C GLU A 11 -19.89 15.70 0.68
N ASP A 12 -19.49 14.90 1.67
CA ASP A 12 -19.45 15.27 3.08
C ASP A 12 -18.45 16.42 3.33
N THR A 13 -17.28 16.37 2.67
CA THR A 13 -16.25 17.41 2.76
C THR A 13 -16.74 18.71 2.13
N HIS A 14 -17.37 18.64 0.95
CA HIS A 14 -17.97 19.79 0.27
C HIS A 14 -19.03 20.46 1.16
N ALA A 15 -19.96 19.67 1.72
CA ALA A 15 -20.97 20.16 2.64
C ALA A 15 -20.38 20.86 3.86
N LYS A 16 -19.24 20.37 4.38
CA LYS A 16 -18.55 21.01 5.50
C LYS A 16 -17.89 22.33 5.11
N VAL A 17 -17.17 22.38 3.99
CA VAL A 17 -16.42 23.59 3.61
C VAL A 17 -17.33 24.76 3.26
N THR A 18 -18.53 24.50 2.72
CA THR A 18 -19.53 25.56 2.46
C THR A 18 -20.01 26.29 3.72
N GLN A 19 -19.74 25.74 4.91
CA GLN A 19 -20.06 26.36 6.20
C GLN A 19 -18.88 27.13 6.81
N LEU A 20 -17.72 27.13 6.15
CA LEU A 20 -16.51 27.80 6.63
C LEU A 20 -16.38 29.19 5.99
N GLU A 21 -16.06 30.19 6.81
CA GLU A 21 -15.88 31.56 6.35
C GLU A 21 -14.41 31.88 5.99
N GLN A 22 -13.46 31.19 6.62
CA GLN A 22 -12.03 31.46 6.47
C GLN A 22 -11.44 30.65 5.31
N PRO A 23 -10.90 31.28 4.24
CA PRO A 23 -10.34 30.58 3.07
C PRO A 23 -9.27 29.54 3.41
N LEU A 24 -8.40 29.85 4.37
CA LEU A 24 -7.37 28.92 4.81
C LEU A 24 -7.98 27.66 5.44
N ALA A 25 -9.04 27.82 6.25
CA ALA A 25 -9.75 26.68 6.86
C ALA A 25 -10.49 25.85 5.81
N VAL A 26 -11.01 26.49 4.74
CA VAL A 26 -11.58 25.79 3.57
C VAL A 26 -10.53 24.87 2.97
N ILE A 27 -9.37 25.41 2.59
CA ILE A 27 -8.31 24.62 1.92
C ILE A 27 -7.70 23.57 2.85
N ASP A 28 -7.48 23.88 4.13
CA ASP A 28 -7.01 22.88 5.11
C ASP A 28 -8.01 21.73 5.26
N THR A 29 -9.32 22.04 5.31
CA THR A 29 -10.37 21.01 5.39
C THR A 29 -10.43 20.17 4.12
N MET A 30 -10.26 20.78 2.94
CA MET A 30 -10.21 20.06 1.66
C MET A 30 -9.00 19.13 1.58
N LEU A 31 -7.79 19.66 1.79
CA LEU A 31 -6.53 18.91 1.74
C LEU A 31 -6.51 17.74 2.71
N THR A 32 -7.03 17.96 3.92
CA THR A 32 -7.03 16.92 4.97
C THR A 32 -8.22 15.97 4.88
N LEU A 33 -9.14 16.18 3.93
CA LEU A 33 -10.44 15.49 3.84
C LEU A 33 -11.16 15.48 5.20
N ASP A 34 -11.25 16.68 5.77
CA ASP A 34 -11.75 16.95 7.10
C ASP A 34 -10.97 16.20 8.19
N GLY A 35 -9.67 16.52 8.31
CA GLY A 35 -8.77 16.06 9.36
C GLY A 35 -8.36 14.59 9.29
N LYS A 36 -8.71 13.87 8.22
CA LYS A 36 -8.42 12.43 8.05
C LYS A 36 -7.07 12.14 7.43
N ILE A 37 -6.45 13.14 6.78
CA ILE A 37 -5.06 13.12 6.34
C ILE A 37 -4.30 14.15 7.19
N PRO A 38 -3.13 13.81 7.76
CA PRO A 38 -2.29 14.79 8.46
C PRO A 38 -1.95 15.97 7.55
N LEU A 39 -2.13 17.20 8.05
CA LEU A 39 -1.93 18.42 7.27
C LEU A 39 -0.51 18.55 6.69
N GLU A 40 0.49 18.10 7.44
CA GLU A 40 1.89 18.05 7.00
C GLU A 40 2.10 17.20 5.74
N ILE A 41 1.38 16.09 5.62
CA ILE A 41 1.41 15.20 4.45
C ILE A 41 0.56 15.81 3.34
N ALA A 42 -0.65 16.29 3.67
CA ALA A 42 -1.58 16.83 2.69
C ALA A 42 -1.00 18.05 1.95
N ARG A 43 -0.29 18.94 2.64
CA ARG A 43 0.36 20.12 2.03
C ARG A 43 1.41 19.74 0.97
N GLN A 44 2.01 18.55 1.05
CA GLN A 44 2.97 18.07 0.05
C GLN A 44 2.33 17.80 -1.30
N SER A 45 1.00 17.73 -1.40
CA SER A 45 0.29 17.58 -2.68
C SER A 45 0.28 18.85 -3.53
N MET A 46 0.50 20.01 -2.92
CA MET A 46 0.43 21.31 -3.60
C MET A 46 1.63 21.50 -4.50
N ASN A 47 1.39 21.92 -5.75
CA ASN A 47 2.45 22.40 -6.63
C ASN A 47 2.94 23.80 -6.20
N PHE A 48 3.93 24.36 -6.90
CA PHE A 48 4.53 25.64 -6.54
C PHE A 48 3.55 26.83 -6.58
N GLU A 49 2.66 26.89 -7.59
CA GLU A 49 1.63 27.94 -7.67
C GLU A 49 0.62 27.78 -6.54
N GLN A 50 0.13 26.55 -6.32
CA GLN A 50 -0.83 26.24 -5.25
C GLN A 50 -0.27 26.56 -3.87
N TRP A 51 1.01 26.21 -3.63
CA TRP A 51 1.71 26.56 -2.41
C TRP A 51 1.83 28.08 -2.25
N ALA A 52 2.17 28.80 -3.31
CA ALA A 52 2.24 30.25 -3.27
C ALA A 52 0.88 30.86 -2.93
N ILE A 53 -0.20 30.46 -3.62
CA ILE A 53 -1.56 30.90 -3.32
C ILE A 53 -1.92 30.62 -1.86
N TYR A 54 -1.66 29.41 -1.38
CA TYR A 54 -1.94 28.98 -0.01
C TYR A 54 -1.37 29.92 1.06
N GLN A 55 -0.15 30.44 0.85
CA GLN A 55 0.49 31.39 1.78
C GLN A 55 -0.24 32.73 1.90
N HIS A 56 -1.03 33.12 0.89
CA HIS A 56 -1.72 34.41 0.84
C HIS A 56 -3.25 34.30 1.06
N LEU A 57 -3.78 33.11 1.36
CA LEU A 57 -5.23 32.89 1.55
C LEU A 57 -5.82 33.52 2.82
N ALA A 58 -5.01 33.85 3.82
CA ALA A 58 -5.50 34.36 5.11
C ALA A 58 -6.32 35.65 5.00
N HIS A 59 -6.17 36.40 3.90
CA HIS A 59 -6.86 37.67 3.64
C HIS A 59 -7.80 37.62 2.43
N ALA A 60 -8.02 36.43 1.86
CA ALA A 60 -8.91 36.28 0.71
C ALA A 60 -10.39 36.34 1.13
N THR A 61 -11.27 36.61 0.17
CA THR A 61 -12.71 36.39 0.33
C THR A 61 -13.12 35.13 -0.42
N CYS A 62 -13.96 34.30 0.18
CA CYS A 62 -14.44 33.05 -0.42
C CYS A 62 -15.87 33.20 -0.97
N LEU A 63 -16.10 32.66 -2.17
CA LEU A 63 -17.40 32.56 -2.79
C LEU A 63 -17.62 31.13 -3.32
N PHE A 64 -18.62 30.42 -2.79
CA PHE A 64 -19.03 29.10 -3.29
C PHE A 64 -20.01 29.27 -4.45
N THR A 65 -19.53 29.01 -5.67
CA THR A 65 -20.30 29.04 -6.90
C THR A 65 -19.53 28.30 -8.00
N ASP A 66 -20.22 27.71 -8.95
CA ASP A 66 -19.65 27.15 -10.18
C ASP A 66 -19.62 28.16 -11.34
N GLU A 67 -20.31 29.30 -11.19
CA GLU A 67 -20.27 30.40 -12.15
C GLU A 67 -19.03 31.28 -11.97
N LYS A 68 -18.21 31.37 -13.02
CA LYS A 68 -17.00 32.20 -13.01
C LYS A 68 -17.35 33.69 -12.78
N PRO A 69 -16.80 34.34 -11.74
CA PRO A 69 -17.00 35.77 -11.52
C PRO A 69 -16.52 36.63 -12.70
N SER A 70 -17.19 37.77 -12.90
CA SER A 70 -16.96 38.69 -14.03
C SER A 70 -15.57 39.32 -14.06
N ASP A 71 -14.90 39.39 -12.90
CA ASP A 71 -13.60 40.04 -12.72
C ASP A 71 -12.50 38.97 -12.64
N SER A 72 -11.83 38.68 -13.76
CA SER A 72 -11.05 37.43 -13.89
C SER A 72 -9.61 37.49 -13.37
N GLU A 73 -9.04 38.68 -13.15
CA GLU A 73 -7.60 38.82 -12.85
C GLU A 73 -7.25 38.64 -11.36
N GLN A 74 -8.22 38.83 -10.46
CA GLN A 74 -8.04 38.71 -9.00
C GLN A 74 -8.66 37.45 -8.41
N VAL A 75 -9.21 36.60 -9.27
CA VAL A 75 -10.08 35.50 -8.89
C VAL A 75 -9.38 34.17 -9.14
N ILE A 76 -9.29 33.37 -8.07
CA ILE A 76 -8.66 32.06 -8.05
C ILE A 76 -9.75 31.02 -7.83
N SER A 77 -9.96 30.14 -8.81
CA SER A 77 -10.86 29.00 -8.64
C SER A 77 -10.25 27.94 -7.71
N PHE A 78 -11.11 27.24 -6.97
CA PHE A 78 -10.73 26.08 -6.17
C PHE A 78 -11.76 24.97 -6.29
N GLY A 79 -11.33 23.75 -6.00
CA GLY A 79 -12.14 22.55 -6.16
C GLY A 79 -11.36 21.28 -5.84
N MET A 80 -11.86 20.13 -6.27
CA MET A 80 -11.18 18.86 -6.05
C MET A 80 -11.49 17.87 -7.17
N SER A 81 -10.53 17.00 -7.48
CA SER A 81 -10.75 15.88 -8.40
C SER A 81 -11.54 14.74 -7.73
N ALA A 82 -12.15 13.88 -8.55
CA ALA A 82 -12.85 12.66 -8.09
C ALA A 82 -11.94 11.70 -7.29
N TYR A 83 -10.63 11.79 -7.45
CA TYR A 83 -9.62 11.02 -6.72
C TYR A 83 -8.93 11.82 -5.60
N GLY A 84 -9.42 13.02 -5.27
CA GLY A 84 -9.02 13.76 -4.06
C GLY A 84 -7.87 14.75 -4.23
N ARG A 85 -7.47 15.09 -5.47
CA ARG A 85 -6.43 16.09 -5.70
C ARG A 85 -7.02 17.49 -5.60
N LEU A 86 -6.39 18.36 -4.81
CA LEU A 86 -6.77 19.77 -4.72
C LEU A 86 -6.62 20.48 -6.07
N TYR A 87 -7.70 21.17 -6.46
CA TYR A 87 -7.68 22.20 -7.48
C TYR A 87 -7.61 23.58 -6.81
N LEU A 88 -6.62 24.38 -7.19
CA LEU A 88 -6.42 25.74 -6.69
C LEU A 88 -5.64 26.53 -7.74
N GLY A 89 -6.24 27.58 -8.28
CA GLY A 89 -5.67 28.42 -9.33
C GLY A 89 -5.80 27.84 -10.74
N SER A 90 -4.88 28.22 -11.61
CA SER A 90 -4.93 27.87 -13.03
C SER A 90 -4.11 26.63 -13.39
N SER A 91 -3.22 26.22 -12.48
CA SER A 91 -2.19 25.21 -12.72
C SER A 91 -2.67 23.80 -13.08
N PHE A 92 -3.91 23.40 -12.82
CA PHE A 92 -4.34 22.01 -13.02
C PHE A 92 -5.83 21.94 -13.29
N ASN A 93 -6.28 21.31 -14.38
CA ASN A 93 -7.69 20.97 -14.54
C ASN A 93 -7.76 19.72 -15.41
N ASP A 94 -8.36 18.65 -14.89
CA ASP A 94 -8.63 17.43 -15.62
C ASP A 94 -10.14 17.17 -15.74
N ASP A 95 -10.52 16.20 -16.55
CA ASP A 95 -11.93 15.84 -16.79
C ASP A 95 -12.65 15.34 -15.52
N TYR A 96 -11.91 15.11 -14.44
CA TYR A 96 -12.40 14.60 -13.15
C TYR A 96 -12.48 15.70 -12.08
N THR A 97 -12.15 16.94 -12.41
CA THR A 97 -12.09 18.07 -11.48
C THR A 97 -13.43 18.79 -11.40
N GLN A 98 -13.93 18.95 -10.17
CA GLN A 98 -15.11 19.76 -9.89
C GLN A 98 -14.69 21.07 -9.22
N ILE A 99 -15.12 22.20 -9.78
CA ILE A 99 -14.96 23.52 -9.17
C ILE A 99 -16.02 23.69 -8.08
N TRP A 100 -15.59 24.14 -6.90
CA TRP A 100 -16.46 24.37 -5.74
C TRP A 100 -16.65 25.86 -5.44
N GLY A 101 -15.74 26.70 -5.91
CA GLY A 101 -15.83 28.12 -5.67
C GLY A 101 -14.61 28.89 -6.13
N TYR A 102 -14.56 30.12 -5.65
CA TYR A 102 -13.56 31.10 -6.00
C TYR A 102 -13.08 31.86 -4.76
N PHE A 103 -11.78 32.18 -4.74
CA PHE A 103 -11.20 33.15 -3.83
C PHE A 103 -10.87 34.44 -4.57
N THR A 104 -11.08 35.58 -3.92
CA THR A 104 -10.59 36.88 -4.42
C THR A 104 -9.40 37.31 -3.59
N LEU A 105 -8.28 37.58 -4.26
CA LEU A 105 -7.06 38.13 -3.67
C LEU A 105 -6.87 39.59 -4.08
N THR A 106 -6.12 40.35 -3.27
CA THR A 106 -5.70 41.70 -3.67
C THR A 106 -4.68 41.62 -4.81
N THR A 107 -4.55 42.68 -5.60
CA THR A 107 -3.51 42.77 -6.64
C THR A 107 -2.09 42.60 -6.07
N GLU A 108 -1.86 43.10 -4.85
CA GLU A 108 -0.60 42.92 -4.14
C GLU A 108 -0.32 41.44 -3.85
N ALA A 109 -1.28 40.73 -3.27
CA ALA A 109 -1.16 39.29 -3.02
C ALA A 109 -0.98 38.49 -4.31
N MET A 110 -1.69 38.82 -5.39
CA MET A 110 -1.50 38.18 -6.70
C MET A 110 -0.07 38.38 -7.23
N THR A 111 0.50 39.57 -7.04
CA THR A 111 1.88 39.87 -7.42
C THR A 111 2.88 39.06 -6.60
N GLU A 112 2.66 38.94 -5.29
CA GLU A 112 3.50 38.12 -4.40
C GLU A 112 3.43 36.63 -4.76
N VAL A 113 2.24 36.12 -5.08
CA VAL A 113 2.04 34.75 -5.58
C VAL A 113 2.84 34.49 -6.85
N GLU A 114 2.79 35.39 -7.83
CA GLU A 114 3.56 35.27 -9.08
C GLU A 114 5.07 35.29 -8.84
N GLN A 115 5.55 36.20 -7.99
CA GLN A 115 6.97 36.31 -7.63
C GLN A 115 7.47 35.04 -6.93
N LEU A 116 6.70 34.53 -5.95
CA LEU A 116 7.04 33.32 -5.22
C LEU A 116 7.04 32.09 -6.15
N THR A 117 6.03 31.96 -7.01
CA THR A 117 5.93 30.89 -8.01
C THR A 117 7.13 30.90 -8.96
N THR A 118 7.48 32.08 -9.47
CA THR A 118 8.66 32.27 -10.36
C THR A 118 9.96 31.89 -9.66
N ARG A 119 10.13 32.26 -8.40
CA ARG A 119 11.31 31.90 -7.61
C ARG A 119 11.43 30.38 -7.45
N LEU A 120 10.34 29.72 -7.05
CA LEU A 120 10.33 28.26 -6.86
C LEU A 120 10.60 27.50 -8.17
N HIS A 121 10.02 27.94 -9.28
CA HIS A 121 10.34 27.38 -10.60
C HIS A 121 11.81 27.61 -10.98
N THR A 122 12.39 28.76 -10.64
CA THR A 122 13.81 29.03 -10.90
C THR A 122 14.71 28.08 -10.12
N GLU A 123 14.40 27.81 -8.85
CA GLU A 123 15.13 26.85 -8.01
C GLU A 123 15.01 25.41 -8.55
N GLU A 124 13.81 25.00 -8.96
CA GLU A 124 13.57 23.71 -9.63
C GLU A 124 14.40 23.61 -10.94
N MET A 125 14.47 24.70 -11.71
CA MET A 125 15.25 24.76 -12.94
C MET A 125 16.76 24.62 -12.72
N LEU A 126 17.30 25.20 -11.65
CA LEU A 126 18.71 25.02 -11.30
C LEU A 126 19.00 23.54 -11.00
N ARG A 127 18.11 22.85 -10.29
CA ARG A 127 18.23 21.41 -10.03
C ARG A 127 18.09 20.58 -11.30
N TYR A 128 17.17 20.94 -12.20
CA TYR A 128 17.03 20.29 -13.50
C TYR A 128 18.33 20.34 -14.31
N GLN A 129 18.99 21.51 -14.33
CA GLN A 129 20.28 21.66 -15.02
C GLN A 129 21.44 20.91 -14.34
N ALA A 130 21.40 20.77 -13.02
CA ALA A 130 22.45 20.12 -12.25
C ALA A 130 22.34 18.58 -12.22
N GLU A 131 21.12 18.03 -12.21
CA GLU A 131 20.88 16.60 -12.01
C GLU A 131 20.32 15.92 -13.27
N VAL A 132 19.23 16.47 -13.83
CA VAL A 132 18.46 15.81 -14.90
C VAL A 132 19.15 15.91 -16.25
N VAL A 133 19.64 17.10 -16.61
CA VAL A 133 20.34 17.31 -17.89
C VAL A 133 21.60 16.46 -18.00
N PRO A 134 22.49 16.41 -16.99
CA PRO A 134 23.64 15.52 -17.04
C PRO A 134 23.22 14.05 -17.06
N PHE A 135 22.20 13.63 -16.31
CA PHE A 135 21.73 12.24 -16.34
C PHE A 135 21.39 11.80 -17.76
N PHE A 136 20.48 12.49 -18.46
CA PHE A 136 20.07 12.09 -19.82
C PHE A 136 21.16 12.32 -20.89
N ARG A 137 22.10 13.25 -20.68
CA ARG A 137 23.20 13.48 -21.63
C ARG A 137 24.14 12.26 -21.73
N HIS A 138 24.32 11.52 -20.64
CA HIS A 138 25.22 10.37 -20.60
C HIS A 138 24.54 9.06 -20.99
N LEU A 139 23.23 9.06 -21.25
CA LEU A 139 22.50 7.87 -21.65
C LEU A 139 22.44 7.77 -23.17
N GLU A 140 22.90 6.64 -23.70
CA GLU A 140 22.63 6.26 -25.08
C GLU A 140 21.16 5.85 -25.23
N PRO A 141 20.61 5.81 -26.46
CA PRO A 141 19.20 5.45 -26.67
C PRO A 141 18.79 4.13 -26.02
N GLN A 142 19.68 3.12 -26.01
CA GLN A 142 19.40 1.83 -25.38
C GLN A 142 19.32 1.94 -23.84
N ASP A 143 20.20 2.74 -23.22
CA ASP A 143 20.20 2.93 -21.76
C ASP A 143 18.93 3.66 -21.30
N VAL A 144 18.36 4.53 -22.14
CA VAL A 144 17.05 5.16 -21.85
C VAL A 144 15.94 4.13 -21.82
N ILE A 145 15.94 3.17 -22.76
CA ILE A 145 14.95 2.09 -22.78
C ILE A 145 15.11 1.25 -21.51
N GLU A 146 16.33 0.92 -21.09
CA GLU A 146 16.57 0.18 -19.84
C GLU A 146 16.05 0.94 -18.60
N VAL A 147 16.20 2.27 -18.56
CA VAL A 147 15.64 3.11 -17.49
C VAL A 147 14.12 3.03 -17.48
N ILE A 148 13.47 3.13 -18.64
CA ILE A 148 12.01 3.05 -18.76
C ILE A 148 11.53 1.65 -18.37
N ASP A 149 12.16 0.59 -18.89
CA ASP A 149 11.79 -0.79 -18.58
C ASP A 149 11.93 -1.09 -17.08
N ALA A 150 12.98 -0.58 -16.43
CA ALA A 150 13.15 -0.70 -14.99
C ALA A 150 12.05 0.03 -14.18
N ILE A 151 11.51 1.14 -14.70
CA ILE A 151 10.34 1.81 -14.11
C ILE A 151 9.08 0.99 -14.39
N LYS A 152 8.82 0.60 -15.64
CA LYS A 152 7.64 -0.15 -16.06
C LYS A 152 7.50 -1.44 -15.27
N GLU A 153 8.56 -2.23 -15.17
CA GLU A 153 8.57 -3.48 -14.38
C GLU A 153 8.13 -3.24 -12.94
N LYS A 154 8.64 -2.18 -12.30
CA LYS A 154 8.27 -1.89 -10.91
C LYS A 154 6.83 -1.37 -10.80
N VAL A 155 6.42 -0.47 -11.70
CA VAL A 155 5.09 0.18 -11.68
C VAL A 155 3.97 -0.80 -12.02
N ASP A 156 4.18 -1.73 -12.95
CA ASP A 156 3.18 -2.72 -13.38
C ASP A 156 2.86 -3.71 -12.23
N PHE A 157 3.88 -4.09 -11.48
CA PHE A 157 3.78 -5.14 -10.45
C PHE A 157 3.76 -4.61 -9.00
N MET A 158 3.61 -3.29 -8.81
CA MET A 158 3.36 -2.67 -7.50
C MET A 158 1.89 -2.26 -7.33
N ALA A 159 1.48 -1.89 -6.11
CA ALA A 159 0.14 -1.33 -5.91
C ALA A 159 0.04 0.07 -6.54
N PRO A 160 -1.17 0.61 -6.75
CA PRO A 160 -1.36 1.82 -7.52
C PRO A 160 -0.51 3.02 -7.04
N VAL A 161 0.07 3.73 -8.01
CA VAL A 161 0.75 5.01 -7.77
C VAL A 161 -0.17 6.17 -8.15
N LEU A 162 -0.08 7.28 -7.41
CA LEU A 162 -0.84 8.52 -7.63
C LEU A 162 0.10 9.70 -7.40
N LEU A 163 0.76 10.18 -8.45
CA LEU A 163 1.84 11.15 -8.38
C LEU A 163 1.45 12.44 -9.09
N TYR A 164 1.78 13.59 -8.51
CA TYR A 164 1.49 14.89 -9.12
C TYR A 164 2.78 15.55 -9.58
N TYR A 165 2.78 16.15 -10.76
CA TYR A 165 3.83 17.08 -11.15
C TYR A 165 3.22 18.24 -11.93
N ASN A 166 3.27 19.44 -11.34
CA ASN A 166 2.66 20.67 -11.86
C ASN A 166 1.19 20.45 -12.24
N SER A 167 0.86 20.55 -13.52
CA SER A 167 -0.48 20.37 -14.10
C SER A 167 -0.85 18.92 -14.40
N HIS A 168 0.01 17.96 -14.08
CA HIS A 168 -0.16 16.56 -14.47
C HIS A 168 -0.37 15.67 -13.25
N THR A 169 -1.28 14.70 -13.40
CA THR A 169 -1.41 13.54 -12.52
C THR A 169 -0.87 12.35 -13.29
N TYR A 170 0.10 11.64 -12.73
CA TYR A 170 0.65 10.40 -13.28
C TYR A 170 0.26 9.25 -12.37
N THR A 171 -0.52 8.30 -12.89
CA THR A 171 -1.14 7.30 -12.02
C THR A 171 -1.39 5.95 -12.69
N THR A 172 -1.43 4.90 -11.87
CA THR A 172 -2.00 3.57 -12.20
C THR A 172 -3.29 3.30 -11.42
N PHE A 173 -3.93 4.34 -10.90
CA PHE A 173 -5.07 4.23 -10.00
C PHE A 173 -6.36 3.92 -10.74
N TYR A 174 -6.66 2.63 -10.89
CA TYR A 174 -7.87 2.12 -11.50
C TYR A 174 -8.12 2.73 -12.89
N HIS A 175 -9.35 3.17 -13.17
CA HIS A 175 -9.75 3.75 -14.45
C HIS A 175 -9.05 5.09 -14.76
N TYR A 176 -8.45 5.76 -13.77
CA TYR A 176 -7.66 6.99 -13.99
C TYR A 176 -6.25 6.70 -14.53
N ASN A 177 -5.85 5.44 -14.67
CA ASN A 177 -4.52 5.06 -15.11
C ASN A 177 -4.14 5.71 -16.45
N ASN A 178 -2.96 6.32 -16.48
CA ASN A 178 -2.37 6.95 -17.66
C ASN A 178 -0.86 6.67 -17.78
N LEU A 179 -0.34 5.71 -17.02
CA LEU A 179 1.08 5.34 -17.01
C LEU A 179 1.38 4.12 -17.88
N LEU A 180 0.54 3.08 -17.79
CA LEU A 180 0.79 1.77 -18.41
C LEU A 180 -0.44 1.24 -19.12
N LYS A 181 -0.29 0.89 -20.40
CA LYS A 181 -1.35 0.30 -21.21
C LYS A 181 -1.79 -1.08 -20.71
N SER A 182 -0.88 -1.85 -20.10
CA SER A 182 -1.17 -3.19 -19.56
C SER A 182 -2.21 -3.20 -18.44
N LEU A 183 -2.41 -2.07 -17.76
CA LEU A 183 -3.32 -1.94 -16.62
C LEU A 183 -4.71 -1.38 -16.99
N GLU A 184 -4.93 -1.05 -18.28
CA GLU A 184 -6.14 -0.39 -18.81
C GLU A 184 -6.46 0.96 -18.14
N GLY A 185 -7.21 1.83 -18.81
CA GLY A 185 -7.57 3.15 -18.29
C GLY A 185 -8.48 3.90 -19.23
N ASP A 186 -9.13 4.96 -18.74
CA ASP A 186 -10.05 5.81 -19.51
C ASP A 186 -9.28 6.83 -20.36
N THR A 187 -8.26 6.36 -21.09
CA THR A 187 -7.40 7.17 -21.96
C THR A 187 -6.75 6.31 -23.04
N THR A 188 -6.35 6.94 -24.14
CA THR A 188 -5.49 6.35 -25.18
C THR A 188 -4.01 6.67 -24.99
N HIS A 189 -3.70 7.53 -24.01
CA HIS A 189 -2.36 8.02 -23.75
C HIS A 189 -1.76 7.37 -22.50
N PHE A 190 -0.70 6.58 -22.69
CA PHE A 190 0.00 5.87 -21.63
C PHE A 190 1.47 6.28 -21.63
N LEU A 191 1.85 7.11 -20.66
CA LEU A 191 3.12 7.82 -20.71
C LEU A 191 4.33 6.90 -20.88
N LEU A 192 4.46 5.85 -20.08
CA LEU A 192 5.65 5.00 -20.10
C LEU A 192 5.76 4.17 -21.38
N ASP A 193 4.62 3.79 -21.97
CA ASP A 193 4.59 3.11 -23.26
C ASP A 193 4.97 4.07 -24.40
N GLU A 194 4.41 5.28 -24.41
CA GLU A 194 4.74 6.29 -25.42
C GLU A 194 6.21 6.74 -25.35
N LEU A 195 6.74 6.96 -24.14
CA LEU A 195 8.13 7.38 -23.98
C LEU A 195 9.13 6.30 -24.40
N ALA A 196 8.77 5.02 -24.28
CA ALA A 196 9.60 3.90 -24.74
C ALA A 196 9.82 3.91 -26.26
N GLU A 197 8.89 4.50 -27.02
CA GLU A 197 8.95 4.59 -28.48
C GLU A 197 9.47 5.95 -28.99
N LYS A 198 9.41 7.00 -28.16
CA LYS A 198 9.83 8.37 -28.50
C LYS A 198 11.34 8.56 -28.30
N ASN A 199 11.95 9.37 -29.16
CA ASN A 199 13.32 9.84 -28.93
C ASN A 199 13.38 10.73 -27.67
N LYS A 200 14.28 10.41 -26.72
CA LYS A 200 14.49 11.20 -25.48
C LYS A 200 14.70 12.69 -25.70
N ASP A 201 15.25 13.08 -26.86
CA ASP A 201 15.56 14.46 -27.19
C ASP A 201 14.30 15.29 -27.48
N THR A 202 13.17 14.63 -27.78
CA THR A 202 11.86 15.27 -28.00
C THR A 202 10.98 15.27 -26.75
N TRP A 203 11.39 14.60 -25.68
CA TRP A 203 10.65 14.61 -24.42
C TRP A 203 10.60 16.02 -23.84
N THR A 204 9.44 16.37 -23.31
CA THR A 204 9.24 17.59 -22.54
C THR A 204 10.08 17.57 -21.26
N LYS A 205 10.23 18.74 -20.66
CA LYS A 205 10.95 18.88 -19.39
C LYS A 205 10.27 18.07 -18.27
N ASP A 206 8.94 18.15 -18.20
CA ASP A 206 8.13 17.50 -17.17
C ASP A 206 8.25 15.97 -17.26
N GLU A 207 8.23 15.42 -18.48
CA GLU A 207 8.48 14.00 -18.72
C GLU A 207 9.88 13.57 -18.26
N ARG A 208 10.92 14.35 -18.58
CA ARG A 208 12.29 14.05 -18.12
C ARG A 208 12.42 14.11 -16.60
N ILE A 209 11.80 15.10 -15.95
CA ILE A 209 11.81 15.22 -14.49
C ILE A 209 11.09 14.04 -13.86
N PHE A 210 9.91 13.67 -14.36
CA PHE A 210 9.14 12.54 -13.88
C PHE A 210 9.94 11.23 -13.97
N ILE A 211 10.51 10.93 -15.15
CA ILE A 211 11.32 9.72 -15.36
C ILE A 211 12.56 9.72 -14.46
N PHE A 212 13.29 10.83 -14.38
CA PHE A 212 14.46 10.93 -13.51
C PHE A 212 14.10 10.73 -12.03
N ASN A 213 13.03 11.38 -11.56
CA ASN A 213 12.60 11.32 -10.17
C ASN A 213 12.18 9.90 -9.79
N LEU A 214 11.33 9.28 -10.62
CA LEU A 214 10.83 7.94 -10.36
C LEU A 214 11.95 6.90 -10.44
N TYR A 215 12.81 6.96 -11.47
CA TYR A 215 13.98 6.09 -11.56
C TYR A 215 14.87 6.22 -10.32
N THR A 216 15.23 7.45 -9.94
CA THR A 216 16.09 7.75 -8.79
C THR A 216 15.47 7.25 -7.49
N LEU A 217 14.19 7.53 -7.24
CA LEU A 217 13.48 7.04 -6.06
C LEU A 217 13.52 5.51 -5.98
N LEU A 218 13.27 4.82 -7.10
CA LEU A 218 13.27 3.35 -7.17
C LEU A 218 14.66 2.71 -7.02
N GLN A 219 15.73 3.49 -6.96
CA GLN A 219 17.07 3.04 -6.53
C GLN A 219 17.29 3.11 -5.01
N SER A 220 16.39 3.76 -4.28
CA SER A 220 16.55 4.01 -2.82
C SER A 220 15.95 2.93 -1.92
N GLY A 221 15.43 1.84 -2.48
CA GLY A 221 14.79 0.80 -1.68
C GLY A 221 14.03 -0.22 -2.52
N PRO A 222 13.14 -1.01 -1.88
CA PRO A 222 12.36 -2.03 -2.58
C PRO A 222 11.46 -1.41 -3.67
N PRO A 223 10.97 -2.20 -4.65
CA PRO A 223 10.08 -1.70 -5.72
C PRO A 223 8.92 -0.85 -5.21
N ALA A 224 8.39 -1.22 -4.05
CA ALA A 224 7.29 -0.56 -3.40
C ALA A 224 7.61 0.84 -2.83
N ARG A 225 8.84 1.36 -2.99
CA ARG A 225 9.25 2.71 -2.59
C ARG A 225 8.45 3.80 -3.32
N GLY A 226 8.02 3.54 -4.55
CA GLY A 226 7.17 4.47 -5.31
C GLY A 226 5.84 4.81 -4.60
N GLU A 227 5.35 3.93 -3.73
CA GLU A 227 4.11 4.15 -2.99
C GLU A 227 4.25 5.18 -1.86
N GLU A 228 5.48 5.51 -1.43
CA GLU A 228 5.73 6.49 -0.37
C GLU A 228 5.60 7.93 -0.83
N VAL A 229 5.45 8.14 -2.13
CA VAL A 229 5.26 9.46 -2.73
C VAL A 229 3.87 9.61 -3.35
N ASN A 230 2.94 8.71 -3.00
CA ASN A 230 1.54 8.85 -3.38
C ASN A 230 0.93 10.11 -2.75
N GLY A 231 0.15 10.83 -3.55
CA GLY A 231 -0.54 12.05 -3.16
C GLY A 231 0.35 13.28 -3.00
N VAL A 232 1.61 13.26 -3.50
CA VAL A 232 2.55 14.39 -3.37
C VAL A 232 2.86 15.03 -4.73
N HIS A 233 3.23 16.32 -4.71
CA HIS A 233 3.88 17.01 -5.83
C HIS A 233 5.33 16.53 -5.94
N PHE A 234 5.55 15.55 -6.81
CA PHE A 234 6.79 14.81 -6.96
C PHE A 234 7.85 15.58 -7.78
N SER A 235 8.22 16.76 -7.28
CA SER A 235 9.24 17.65 -7.84
C SER A 235 10.67 17.23 -7.49
N LEU A 236 11.68 17.81 -8.18
CA LEU A 236 13.09 17.64 -7.82
C LEU A 236 13.39 18.21 -6.44
N HIS A 237 12.74 19.32 -6.07
CA HIS A 237 12.80 19.87 -4.73
C HIS A 237 12.34 18.84 -3.69
N TYR A 238 11.14 18.27 -3.86
CA TYR A 238 10.60 17.24 -2.97
C TYR A 238 11.53 16.03 -2.89
N LEU A 239 11.99 15.49 -4.03
CA LEU A 239 12.88 14.32 -4.04
C LEU A 239 14.19 14.60 -3.30
N SER A 240 14.77 15.79 -3.46
CA SER A 240 15.98 16.18 -2.74
C SER A 240 15.77 16.14 -1.23
N GLN A 241 14.69 16.73 -0.74
CA GLN A 241 14.36 16.75 0.69
C GLN A 241 14.06 15.35 1.21
N TYR A 242 13.26 14.58 0.49
CA TYR A 242 12.93 13.19 0.84
C TYR A 242 14.19 12.33 1.02
N LEU A 243 15.15 12.42 0.08
CA LEU A 243 16.39 11.65 0.16
C LEU A 243 17.30 12.14 1.30
N GLU A 244 17.32 13.44 1.59
CA GLU A 244 18.09 13.99 2.72
C GLU A 244 17.54 13.52 4.06
N GLU A 245 16.22 13.61 4.26
CA GLU A 245 15.54 13.14 5.46
C GLU A 245 15.72 11.63 5.65
N LYS A 246 15.48 10.83 4.61
CA LYS A 246 15.62 9.37 4.69
C LYS A 246 17.06 8.95 4.97
N LEU A 247 18.05 9.62 4.35
CA LEU A 247 19.45 9.35 4.61
C LEU A 247 19.83 9.66 6.06
N ALA A 248 19.37 10.79 6.60
CA ALA A 248 19.62 11.16 8.00
C ALA A 248 19.07 10.10 8.97
N VAL A 249 17.83 9.67 8.77
CA VAL A 249 17.20 8.61 9.59
C VAL A 249 18.00 7.31 9.53
N TYR A 250 18.38 6.83 8.35
CA TYR A 250 19.13 5.58 8.24
C TYR A 250 20.56 5.66 8.77
N GLN A 251 21.21 6.82 8.67
CA GLN A 251 22.54 7.04 9.24
C GLN A 251 22.49 7.00 10.77
N GLU A 252 21.49 7.67 11.37
CA GLU A 252 21.25 7.63 12.82
C GLU A 252 20.98 6.19 13.29
N MET A 253 20.13 5.44 12.58
CA MET A 253 19.75 4.07 12.97
C MET A 253 20.85 3.02 12.81
N THR A 254 21.89 3.28 12.01
CA THR A 254 22.95 2.30 11.70
C THR A 254 24.29 2.63 12.34
N ASP A 255 24.37 3.69 13.15
CA ASP A 255 25.60 4.21 13.76
C ASP A 255 26.79 4.32 12.77
N THR A 256 26.49 4.48 11.47
CA THR A 256 27.53 4.46 10.44
C THR A 256 28.21 5.83 10.45
N PRO A 257 29.53 5.92 10.72
CA PRO A 257 30.22 7.20 10.75
C PRO A 257 30.04 7.90 9.40
N SER A 258 29.82 9.21 9.45
CA SER A 258 29.56 10.11 8.31
C SER A 258 30.54 9.88 7.16
N LYS A 259 30.26 8.89 6.29
CA LYS A 259 30.81 8.85 4.95
C LYS A 259 30.42 10.16 4.27
N PRO A 260 31.27 10.74 3.42
CA PRO A 260 30.91 11.94 2.69
C PRO A 260 29.61 11.69 1.93
N VAL A 261 28.57 12.44 2.28
CA VAL A 261 27.25 12.34 1.65
C VAL A 261 27.41 12.69 0.17
N PRO A 262 26.98 11.80 -0.75
CA PRO A 262 27.06 12.11 -2.18
C PRO A 262 26.30 13.38 -2.53
N LYS A 263 26.82 14.15 -3.49
CA LYS A 263 26.15 15.37 -3.95
C LYS A 263 24.92 15.08 -4.81
N SER A 264 25.02 14.14 -5.76
CA SER A 264 23.95 13.85 -6.70
C SER A 264 22.81 13.04 -6.07
N LEU A 265 21.58 13.28 -6.54
CA LEU A 265 20.38 12.62 -6.01
C LEU A 265 20.41 11.12 -6.26
N LEU A 266 20.86 10.68 -7.45
CA LEU A 266 20.97 9.27 -7.79
C LEU A 266 21.97 8.52 -6.88
N ALA A 267 23.10 9.16 -6.54
CA ALA A 267 24.07 8.55 -5.65
C ALA A 267 23.57 8.49 -4.20
N LYS A 268 22.86 9.53 -3.72
CA LYS A 268 22.18 9.50 -2.41
C LYS A 268 21.16 8.36 -2.35
N ALA A 269 20.32 8.23 -3.38
CA ALA A 269 19.33 7.15 -3.46
C ALA A 269 19.99 5.77 -3.34
N ARG A 270 21.04 5.49 -4.11
CA ARG A 270 21.76 4.21 -4.02
C ARG A 270 22.35 3.95 -2.63
N LEU A 271 22.90 4.98 -1.97
CA LEU A 271 23.40 4.87 -0.60
C LEU A 271 22.27 4.54 0.39
N ILE A 272 21.10 5.17 0.26
CA ILE A 272 19.92 4.86 1.08
C ILE A 272 19.49 3.41 0.89
N GLY A 273 19.51 2.90 -0.34
CA GLY A 273 19.23 1.49 -0.64
C GLY A 273 20.15 0.55 0.14
N GLN A 274 21.45 0.82 0.15
CA GLN A 274 22.45 0.03 0.91
C GLN A 274 22.27 0.15 2.42
N LEU A 275 21.99 1.34 2.94
CA LEU A 275 21.78 1.54 4.37
C LEU A 275 20.50 0.86 4.86
N ARG A 276 19.46 0.77 4.01
CA ARG A 276 18.21 0.08 4.36
C ARG A 276 18.44 -1.38 4.75
N GLU A 277 19.35 -2.07 4.05
CA GLU A 277 19.68 -3.46 4.36
C GLU A 277 20.22 -3.60 5.78
N LYS A 278 21.08 -2.67 6.20
CA LYS A 278 21.61 -2.61 7.57
C LYS A 278 20.55 -2.24 8.60
N VAL A 279 19.64 -1.31 8.27
CA VAL A 279 18.51 -0.99 9.15
C VAL A 279 17.67 -2.24 9.42
N ALA A 280 17.44 -3.06 8.40
CA ALA A 280 16.66 -4.29 8.53
C ALA A 280 17.33 -5.37 9.40
N GLU A 281 18.60 -5.24 9.76
CA GLU A 281 19.29 -6.17 10.68
C GLU A 281 18.84 -5.99 12.14
N ASN A 282 18.42 -4.78 12.52
CA ASN A 282 18.09 -4.44 13.93
C ASN A 282 16.65 -3.94 14.11
N TYR A 283 15.92 -3.73 13.02
CA TYR A 283 14.59 -3.14 13.05
C TYR A 283 13.62 -3.89 12.15
N VAL A 284 12.39 -4.09 12.65
CA VAL A 284 11.25 -4.45 11.80
C VAL A 284 10.81 -3.21 11.05
N ILE A 285 11.02 -3.21 9.74
CA ILE A 285 10.54 -2.17 8.85
C ILE A 285 9.07 -2.44 8.50
N TYR A 286 8.18 -1.51 8.85
CA TYR A 286 6.76 -1.59 8.55
C TYR A 286 6.25 -0.29 7.92
N ARG A 287 4.98 -0.26 7.49
CA ARG A 287 4.36 0.92 6.89
C ARG A 287 3.14 1.40 7.65
N LYS A 288 3.00 2.72 7.79
CA LYS A 288 1.71 3.37 8.04
C LYS A 288 1.13 3.81 6.69
N ILE A 289 -0.14 3.47 6.44
CA ILE A 289 -0.81 3.73 5.17
C ILE A 289 -2.08 4.53 5.44
N ASN A 290 -2.20 5.69 4.80
CA ASN A 290 -3.48 6.39 4.75
C ASN A 290 -4.22 5.98 3.48
N GLY A 291 -5.36 5.32 3.64
CA GLY A 291 -6.16 4.76 2.56
C GLY A 291 -6.82 5.80 1.66
N LEU A 292 -6.84 7.08 2.05
CA LEU A 292 -7.47 8.17 1.28
C LEU A 292 -6.60 8.65 0.13
N ASN A 293 -5.32 8.93 0.40
CA ASN A 293 -4.36 9.39 -0.60
C ASN A 293 -3.37 8.29 -1.02
N LEU A 294 -3.53 7.07 -0.49
CA LEU A 294 -2.66 5.91 -0.69
C LEU A 294 -1.20 6.14 -0.25
N HIS A 295 -0.95 7.22 0.50
CA HIS A 295 0.38 7.58 0.96
C HIS A 295 0.87 6.56 1.97
N LYS A 296 2.09 6.07 1.76
CA LYS A 296 2.74 5.13 2.66
C LYS A 296 3.94 5.79 3.32
N LYS A 297 4.06 5.62 4.63
CA LYS A 297 5.22 6.07 5.40
C LYS A 297 5.91 4.87 6.00
N GLU A 298 7.19 4.70 5.70
CA GLU A 298 8.02 3.72 6.37
C GLU A 298 8.22 4.09 7.84
N GLN A 299 8.14 3.10 8.71
CA GLN A 299 8.28 3.20 10.16
C GLN A 299 9.06 1.99 10.66
N PHE A 300 9.54 2.08 11.90
CA PHE A 300 10.50 1.12 12.45
C PHE A 300 10.05 0.69 13.85
N LEU A 301 10.15 -0.60 14.14
CA LEU A 301 10.10 -1.15 15.48
C LEU A 301 11.46 -1.77 15.79
N ASN A 302 11.96 -1.60 17.01
CA ASN A 302 13.18 -2.28 17.42
C ASN A 302 12.95 -3.80 17.43
N GLN A 303 13.79 -4.56 16.73
CA GLN A 303 13.62 -6.01 16.59
C GLN A 303 13.62 -6.72 17.95
N GLN A 304 14.45 -6.28 18.90
CA GLN A 304 14.53 -6.88 20.23
C GLN A 304 13.24 -6.65 21.02
N GLU A 305 12.63 -5.47 20.91
CA GLU A 305 11.35 -5.17 21.57
C GLU A 305 10.22 -6.04 21.03
N VAL A 306 10.21 -6.28 19.71
CA VAL A 306 9.24 -7.18 19.06
C VAL A 306 9.42 -8.61 19.56
N GLU A 307 10.65 -9.10 19.67
CA GLU A 307 10.97 -10.46 20.14
C GLU A 307 10.63 -10.68 21.62
N LEU A 308 10.59 -9.62 22.43
CA LEU A 308 10.21 -9.68 23.83
C LEU A 308 8.70 -9.79 24.06
N TYR A 309 7.87 -9.48 23.06
CA TYR A 309 6.42 -9.61 23.21
C TYR A 309 6.03 -11.09 23.34
N ARG A 310 5.21 -11.39 24.35
CA ARG A 310 4.67 -12.73 24.64
C ARG A 310 3.20 -12.62 25.02
N ASP A 311 2.41 -13.62 24.66
CA ASP A 311 1.04 -13.79 25.14
C ASP A 311 0.97 -15.05 26.01
N GLU A 312 1.16 -14.86 27.31
CA GLU A 312 1.19 -15.96 28.29
C GLU A 312 -0.12 -16.77 28.31
N ALA A 313 -1.26 -16.12 28.07
CA ALA A 313 -2.56 -16.79 28.09
C ALA A 313 -2.73 -17.71 26.88
N MET A 314 -2.36 -17.22 25.69
CA MET A 314 -2.34 -18.05 24.48
C MET A 314 -1.31 -19.16 24.57
N GLU A 315 -0.10 -18.85 25.05
CA GLU A 315 0.98 -19.82 25.26
C GLU A 315 0.53 -21.00 26.14
N TYR A 316 -0.12 -20.69 27.27
CA TYR A 316 -0.63 -21.70 28.18
C TYR A 316 -1.72 -22.57 27.54
N GLU A 317 -2.73 -21.96 26.89
CA GLU A 317 -3.81 -22.71 26.24
C GLU A 317 -3.27 -23.57 25.09
N LEU A 318 -2.38 -23.02 24.27
CA LEU A 318 -1.82 -23.74 23.12
C LEU A 318 -0.90 -24.88 23.55
N ALA A 319 -0.11 -24.69 24.62
CA ALA A 319 0.72 -25.76 25.17
C ALA A 319 -0.13 -26.93 25.67
N GLN A 320 -1.30 -26.67 26.27
CA GLN A 320 -2.23 -27.72 26.67
C GLN A 320 -2.85 -28.45 25.47
N ILE A 321 -3.26 -27.71 24.43
CA ILE A 321 -3.87 -28.28 23.22
C ILE A 321 -2.88 -29.17 22.46
N LEU A 322 -1.62 -28.75 22.38
CA LEU A 322 -0.57 -29.46 21.63
C LEU A 322 0.21 -30.47 22.47
N GLU A 323 -0.10 -30.60 23.77
CA GLU A 323 0.68 -31.39 24.74
C GLU A 323 2.18 -31.03 24.68
N MET A 324 2.46 -29.72 24.56
CA MET A 324 3.77 -29.17 24.27
C MET A 324 4.70 -29.25 25.49
N ALA A 325 5.91 -29.77 25.28
CA ALA A 325 6.94 -29.76 26.32
C ALA A 325 7.57 -28.35 26.49
N PRO A 326 8.11 -27.99 27.69
CA PRO A 326 8.59 -26.63 27.96
C PRO A 326 9.67 -26.08 27.03
N GLU A 327 10.53 -26.94 26.48
CA GLU A 327 11.64 -26.56 25.58
C GLU A 327 11.30 -26.75 24.09
N GLN A 328 10.10 -27.24 23.80
CA GLN A 328 9.69 -27.53 22.43
C GLN A 328 9.43 -26.23 21.66
N THR A 329 9.69 -26.20 20.36
CA THR A 329 9.25 -25.08 19.51
C THR A 329 7.80 -25.26 19.08
N TYR A 330 7.11 -24.17 18.70
CA TYR A 330 5.76 -24.28 18.15
C TYR A 330 5.72 -25.16 16.89
N TYR A 331 6.74 -25.05 16.02
CA TYR A 331 6.84 -25.89 14.83
C TYR A 331 6.85 -27.38 15.19
N ASP A 332 7.71 -27.79 16.13
CA ASP A 332 7.79 -29.20 16.55
C ASP A 332 6.50 -29.68 17.20
N ALA A 333 5.85 -28.82 17.99
CA ALA A 333 4.57 -29.12 18.64
C ALA A 333 3.45 -29.32 17.61
N PHE A 334 3.37 -28.44 16.62
CA PHE A 334 2.41 -28.59 15.52
C PHE A 334 2.69 -29.82 14.67
N LEU A 335 3.94 -30.09 14.31
CA LEU A 335 4.30 -31.25 13.51
C LEU A 335 3.95 -32.56 14.23
N ASN A 336 4.24 -32.65 15.53
CA ASN A 336 3.86 -33.81 16.35
C ASN A 336 2.34 -33.98 16.41
N ASN A 337 1.60 -32.90 16.64
CA ASN A 337 0.14 -32.94 16.68
C ASN A 337 -0.48 -33.37 15.34
N ILE A 338 0.00 -32.84 14.21
CA ILE A 338 -0.43 -33.25 12.87
C ILE A 338 -0.10 -34.72 12.61
N THR A 339 1.07 -35.19 13.06
CA THR A 339 1.49 -36.59 12.89
C THR A 339 0.56 -37.55 13.65
N GLN A 340 0.16 -37.19 14.87
CA GLN A 340 -0.76 -37.99 15.69
C GLN A 340 -2.21 -37.90 15.20
N HIS A 341 -2.59 -36.76 14.62
CA HIS A 341 -3.95 -36.47 14.16
C HIS A 341 -3.96 -35.91 12.73
N PRO A 342 -3.63 -36.73 11.71
CA PRO A 342 -3.45 -36.28 10.33
C PRO A 342 -4.81 -36.05 9.62
N HIS A 343 -5.62 -35.18 10.20
CA HIS A 343 -6.95 -34.81 9.73
C HIS A 343 -6.98 -33.30 9.48
N MET A 344 -7.56 -32.89 8.34
CA MET A 344 -7.62 -31.48 7.98
C MET A 344 -8.40 -30.65 9.00
N THR A 345 -9.38 -31.24 9.67
CA THR A 345 -10.15 -30.60 10.75
C THR A 345 -9.26 -30.18 11.93
N THR A 346 -8.17 -30.90 12.19
CA THR A 346 -7.17 -30.52 13.21
C THR A 346 -6.51 -29.20 12.84
N ILE A 347 -5.98 -29.11 11.62
CA ILE A 347 -5.31 -27.89 11.10
C ILE A 347 -6.31 -26.74 11.03
N GLN A 348 -7.52 -26.99 10.54
CA GLN A 348 -8.60 -26.00 10.48
C GLN A 348 -8.88 -25.40 11.87
N THR A 349 -9.07 -26.25 12.88
CA THR A 349 -9.36 -25.81 14.25
C THR A 349 -8.23 -24.98 14.84
N LEU A 350 -6.97 -25.39 14.61
CA LEU A 350 -5.80 -24.63 15.07
C LEU A 350 -5.72 -23.26 14.38
N LEU A 351 -5.91 -23.18 13.07
CA LEU A 351 -5.95 -21.90 12.34
C LEU A 351 -7.03 -20.96 12.90
N GLU A 352 -8.26 -21.46 13.12
CA GLU A 352 -9.35 -20.67 13.68
C GLU A 352 -9.03 -20.15 15.09
N LYS A 353 -8.47 -21.01 15.95
CA LYS A 353 -8.04 -20.62 17.30
C LYS A 353 -6.97 -19.52 17.27
N MET A 354 -5.96 -19.67 16.42
CA MET A 354 -4.85 -18.73 16.33
C MET A 354 -5.27 -17.36 15.82
N VAL A 355 -6.11 -17.35 14.77
CA VAL A 355 -6.74 -16.12 14.30
C VAL A 355 -7.62 -15.51 15.40
N GLY A 356 -8.35 -16.35 16.15
CA GLY A 356 -9.16 -15.93 17.30
C GLY A 356 -8.36 -15.28 18.42
N TYR A 357 -7.15 -15.78 18.75
CA TYR A 357 -6.27 -15.14 19.73
C TYR A 357 -5.84 -13.75 19.26
N ALA A 358 -5.39 -13.65 18.00
CA ALA A 358 -4.99 -12.37 17.42
C ALA A 358 -6.13 -11.34 17.47
N ILE A 359 -7.35 -11.75 17.09
CA ILE A 359 -8.55 -10.90 17.16
C ILE A 359 -8.76 -10.32 18.55
N ARG A 360 -8.67 -11.16 19.60
CA ARG A 360 -8.89 -10.74 20.99
C ARG A 360 -7.80 -9.81 21.48
N ALA A 361 -6.55 -10.07 21.13
CA ALA A 361 -5.42 -9.29 21.60
C ALA A 361 -5.36 -7.88 21.00
N THR A 362 -5.94 -7.68 19.82
CA THR A 362 -5.91 -6.39 19.08
C THR A 362 -7.28 -5.72 18.97
N ASP A 363 -8.30 -6.26 19.64
CA ASP A 363 -9.70 -5.80 19.59
C ASP A 363 -10.25 -5.68 18.16
N SER A 364 -9.95 -6.67 17.31
CA SER A 364 -10.33 -6.64 15.90
C SER A 364 -11.77 -7.13 15.69
N ASP A 365 -12.40 -6.69 14.59
CA ASP A 365 -13.71 -7.20 14.18
C ASP A 365 -13.60 -8.50 13.39
N VAL A 366 -12.58 -8.59 12.52
CA VAL A 366 -12.28 -9.78 11.73
C VAL A 366 -10.78 -10.01 11.72
N GLY A 367 -10.38 -11.25 11.93
CA GLY A 367 -9.02 -11.74 11.70
C GLY A 367 -9.03 -12.72 10.54
N MET A 368 -7.92 -12.80 9.81
CA MET A 368 -7.82 -13.70 8.68
C MET A 368 -6.41 -14.19 8.42
N THR A 369 -6.33 -15.42 7.92
CA THR A 369 -5.12 -15.99 7.34
C THR A 369 -5.43 -16.76 6.05
N ARG A 370 -4.43 -16.99 5.21
CA ARG A 370 -4.60 -17.54 3.85
C ARG A 370 -3.47 -18.49 3.50
N GLY A 371 -3.69 -19.33 2.49
CA GLY A 371 -2.69 -20.25 1.97
C GLY A 371 -3.20 -21.00 0.75
N PHE A 372 -2.45 -22.02 0.32
CA PHE A 372 -2.89 -22.94 -0.73
C PHE A 372 -3.64 -24.12 -0.12
N ARG A 373 -4.60 -24.67 -0.87
CA ARG A 373 -5.40 -25.81 -0.40
C ARG A 373 -4.64 -27.13 -0.38
N GLN A 374 -3.67 -27.29 -1.27
CA GLN A 374 -3.04 -28.60 -1.54
C GLN A 374 -1.50 -28.48 -1.49
N PRO A 375 -0.88 -28.46 -0.28
CA PRO A 375 0.56 -28.29 -0.12
C PRO A 375 1.39 -29.37 -0.85
N TRP A 376 0.96 -30.63 -0.79
CA TRP A 376 1.64 -31.72 -1.47
C TRP A 376 1.68 -31.53 -2.99
N MET A 377 0.54 -31.18 -3.61
CA MET A 377 0.50 -30.94 -5.06
C MET A 377 1.37 -29.76 -5.49
N TYR A 378 1.47 -28.72 -4.66
CA TYR A 378 2.39 -27.62 -4.91
C TYR A 378 3.85 -28.11 -4.91
N TYR A 379 4.23 -28.84 -3.87
CA TYR A 379 5.58 -29.37 -3.73
C TYR A 379 5.94 -30.36 -4.83
N ASP A 380 5.02 -31.25 -5.20
CA ASP A 380 5.23 -32.25 -6.25
C ASP A 380 5.46 -31.58 -7.61
N ALA A 381 4.69 -30.53 -7.93
CA ALA A 381 4.91 -29.74 -9.14
C ALA A 381 6.29 -29.05 -9.12
N LEU A 382 6.71 -28.47 -8.00
CA LEU A 382 8.04 -27.87 -7.86
C LEU A 382 9.16 -28.90 -8.02
N LYS A 383 9.02 -30.06 -7.38
CA LYS A 383 10.00 -31.15 -7.41
C LYS A 383 10.25 -31.65 -8.84
N HIS A 384 9.23 -31.61 -9.69
CA HIS A 384 9.30 -32.05 -11.09
C HIS A 384 9.47 -30.90 -12.10
N ASP A 385 9.84 -29.69 -11.64
CA ASP A 385 10.01 -28.48 -12.47
C ASP A 385 8.78 -28.12 -13.34
N GLN A 386 7.58 -28.42 -12.82
CA GLN A 386 6.30 -28.14 -13.47
C GLN A 386 5.76 -26.76 -13.05
N LEU A 387 6.57 -25.71 -13.20
CA LEU A 387 6.19 -24.36 -12.76
C LEU A 387 4.96 -23.82 -13.49
N GLU A 388 4.76 -24.19 -14.76
CA GLU A 388 3.57 -23.84 -15.55
C GLU A 388 2.29 -24.29 -14.85
N THR A 389 2.30 -25.48 -14.24
CA THR A 389 1.17 -25.97 -13.43
C THR A 389 0.84 -24.99 -12.31
N ILE A 390 1.86 -24.51 -11.57
CA ILE A 390 1.70 -23.55 -10.48
C ILE A 390 1.23 -22.18 -11.01
N PHE A 391 1.80 -21.71 -12.13
CA PHE A 391 1.44 -20.45 -12.78
C PHE A 391 0.04 -20.47 -13.39
N GLU A 392 -0.53 -21.64 -13.65
CA GLU A 392 -1.88 -21.80 -14.18
C GLU A 392 -2.94 -22.07 -13.09
N TRP A 393 -2.51 -22.31 -11.84
CA TRP A 393 -3.43 -22.51 -10.71
C TRP A 393 -4.47 -21.41 -10.64
N LYS A 394 -5.72 -21.82 -10.57
CA LYS A 394 -6.87 -20.93 -10.46
C LYS A 394 -7.07 -20.50 -9.00
N GLN A 395 -7.83 -19.44 -8.80
CA GLN A 395 -8.14 -18.90 -7.48
C GLN A 395 -8.70 -19.94 -6.50
N GLN A 396 -9.46 -20.95 -6.97
CA GLN A 396 -9.98 -22.00 -6.09
C GLN A 396 -8.90 -22.87 -5.44
N MET A 397 -7.65 -22.87 -5.94
CA MET A 397 -6.53 -23.59 -5.32
C MET A 397 -6.03 -22.93 -4.03
N TYR A 398 -6.59 -21.78 -3.69
CA TYR A 398 -6.26 -20.97 -2.53
C TYR A 398 -7.44 -20.95 -1.57
N PHE A 399 -7.17 -20.64 -0.30
CA PHE A 399 -8.19 -20.43 0.72
C PHE A 399 -7.85 -19.23 1.60
N CYS A 400 -8.85 -18.72 2.31
CA CYS A 400 -8.64 -17.77 3.39
C CYS A 400 -9.61 -18.06 4.54
N CYS A 401 -9.04 -18.44 5.69
CA CYS A 401 -9.72 -18.51 6.97
C CYS A 401 -10.00 -17.08 7.44
N ALA A 402 -11.25 -16.63 7.40
CA ALA A 402 -11.68 -15.32 7.86
C ALA A 402 -12.69 -15.51 9.00
N ILE A 403 -12.32 -15.06 10.19
CA ILE A 403 -13.06 -15.32 11.43
C ILE A 403 -13.54 -14.00 12.03
N PRO A 404 -14.85 -13.85 12.30
CA PRO A 404 -15.37 -12.67 12.98
C PRO A 404 -15.13 -12.77 14.50
N SER A 405 -15.00 -11.62 15.15
CA SER A 405 -15.02 -11.51 16.61
C SER A 405 -16.39 -11.88 17.18
N GLU A 406 -16.43 -12.25 18.45
CA GLU A 406 -17.71 -12.52 19.14
C GLU A 406 -18.63 -11.28 19.16
N ALA A 407 -18.06 -10.08 19.28
CA ALA A 407 -18.81 -8.83 19.19
C ALA A 407 -19.47 -8.67 17.80
N MET A 408 -18.74 -8.98 16.72
CA MET A 408 -19.29 -8.92 15.37
C MET A 408 -20.35 -10.01 15.16
N LYS A 409 -20.13 -11.24 15.63
CA LYS A 409 -21.15 -12.31 15.58
C LYS A 409 -22.44 -11.87 16.26
N GLN A 410 -22.32 -11.26 17.44
CA GLN A 410 -23.47 -10.75 18.19
C GLN A 410 -24.18 -9.60 17.47
N ALA A 411 -23.42 -8.65 16.89
CA ALA A 411 -23.99 -7.53 16.14
C ALA A 411 -24.77 -7.97 14.88
N PHE A 412 -24.37 -9.08 14.27
CA PHE A 412 -25.02 -9.67 13.09
C PHE A 412 -25.94 -10.84 13.42
N ARG A 413 -26.35 -11.02 14.68
CA ARG A 413 -27.19 -12.16 15.11
C ARG A 413 -28.45 -12.34 14.28
N ASP A 414 -29.13 -11.24 13.95
CA ASP A 414 -30.37 -11.23 13.14
C ASP A 414 -30.09 -11.04 11.63
N GLN A 415 -28.81 -10.92 11.25
CA GLN A 415 -28.34 -10.67 9.88
C GLN A 415 -27.25 -11.68 9.48
N ARG A 416 -27.39 -12.94 9.92
CA ARG A 416 -26.45 -14.05 9.66
C ARG A 416 -26.06 -14.21 8.19
N GLN A 417 -27.03 -14.08 7.28
CA GLN A 417 -26.79 -14.12 5.83
C GLN A 417 -25.82 -13.03 5.37
N MET A 418 -25.90 -11.84 5.96
CA MET A 418 -25.01 -10.71 5.65
C MET A 418 -23.61 -10.96 6.19
N LEU A 419 -23.48 -11.47 7.42
CA LEU A 419 -22.18 -11.85 7.99
C LEU A 419 -21.47 -12.90 7.12
N ALA A 420 -22.17 -13.98 6.76
CA ALA A 420 -21.62 -15.00 5.86
C ALA A 420 -21.21 -14.42 4.50
N GLY A 421 -21.98 -13.47 3.97
CA GLY A 421 -21.67 -12.74 2.74
C GLY A 421 -20.40 -11.90 2.85
N ILE A 422 -20.21 -11.17 3.95
CA ILE A 422 -19.01 -10.38 4.23
C ILE A 422 -17.78 -11.28 4.33
N LEU A 423 -17.85 -12.35 5.13
CA LEU A 423 -16.72 -13.28 5.31
C LEU A 423 -16.36 -14.00 4.01
N THR A 424 -17.38 -14.38 3.20
CA THR A 424 -17.15 -14.93 1.86
C THR A 424 -16.45 -13.93 0.95
N ALA A 425 -16.87 -12.67 0.95
CA ALA A 425 -16.27 -11.63 0.11
C ALA A 425 -14.80 -11.36 0.52
N ILE A 426 -14.52 -11.31 1.83
CA ILE A 426 -13.16 -11.20 2.38
C ILE A 426 -12.31 -12.39 1.92
N SER A 427 -12.80 -13.62 2.14
CA SER A 427 -12.08 -14.84 1.77
C SER A 427 -11.74 -14.85 0.27
N LYS A 428 -12.73 -14.59 -0.59
CA LYS A 428 -12.53 -14.53 -2.05
C LYS A 428 -11.51 -13.46 -2.43
N ARG A 429 -11.55 -12.27 -1.83
CA ARG A 429 -10.54 -11.24 -2.15
C ARG A 429 -9.14 -11.66 -1.74
N MET A 430 -8.98 -12.40 -0.63
CA MET A 430 -7.68 -12.91 -0.18
C MET A 430 -7.17 -14.09 -1.02
N GLU A 431 -8.05 -14.97 -1.48
CA GLU A 431 -7.71 -16.00 -2.48
C GLU A 431 -7.14 -15.35 -3.76
N TYR A 432 -7.78 -14.28 -4.25
CA TYR A 432 -7.28 -13.52 -5.41
C TYR A 432 -5.92 -12.87 -5.16
N ASN A 433 -5.65 -12.37 -3.94
CA ASN A 433 -4.33 -11.86 -3.58
C ASN A 433 -3.27 -12.97 -3.66
N SER A 434 -3.55 -14.16 -3.11
CA SER A 434 -2.57 -15.25 -3.12
C SER A 434 -2.32 -15.75 -4.54
N TRP A 435 -3.37 -15.83 -5.35
CA TRP A 435 -3.29 -16.09 -6.78
C TRP A 435 -2.35 -15.10 -7.51
N HIS A 436 -2.47 -13.80 -7.25
CA HIS A 436 -1.59 -12.78 -7.85
C HIS A 436 -0.15 -12.82 -7.37
N TYR A 437 0.10 -13.15 -6.11
CA TYR A 437 1.47 -13.11 -5.56
C TYR A 437 2.29 -14.34 -5.91
N THR A 438 1.64 -15.48 -6.14
CA THR A 438 2.35 -16.76 -6.33
C THR A 438 3.41 -16.72 -7.43
N PRO A 439 3.15 -16.21 -8.65
CA PRO A 439 4.18 -16.14 -9.70
C PRO A 439 5.35 -15.22 -9.32
N GLY A 440 5.10 -14.17 -8.54
CA GLY A 440 6.11 -13.22 -8.10
C GLY A 440 7.16 -13.79 -7.16
N ASN A 441 7.04 -15.05 -6.72
CA ASN A 441 8.09 -15.78 -6.01
C ASN A 441 9.13 -16.42 -6.95
N PHE A 442 8.90 -16.40 -8.27
CA PHE A 442 9.72 -17.07 -9.28
C PHE A 442 10.30 -16.09 -10.29
N LEU A 443 10.86 -14.97 -9.81
CA LEU A 443 11.34 -13.88 -10.68
C LEU A 443 12.48 -14.30 -11.62
N ASN A 444 13.30 -15.27 -11.22
CA ASN A 444 14.33 -15.86 -12.10
C ASN A 444 13.73 -16.61 -13.30
N GLU A 445 12.49 -17.07 -13.16
CA GLU A 445 11.73 -17.84 -14.14
C GLU A 445 10.64 -16.99 -14.81
N ARG A 446 10.73 -15.66 -14.71
CA ARG A 446 9.68 -14.74 -15.20
C ARG A 446 9.28 -14.93 -16.66
N HIS A 447 10.21 -15.41 -17.49
CA HIS A 447 9.99 -15.70 -18.90
C HIS A 447 8.98 -16.85 -19.15
N ARG A 448 8.69 -17.67 -18.14
CA ARG A 448 7.71 -18.76 -18.16
C ARG A 448 6.31 -18.31 -17.72
N ILE A 449 6.18 -17.10 -17.16
CA ILE A 449 4.91 -16.60 -16.61
C ILE A 449 4.08 -15.93 -17.71
N GLN A 450 2.89 -16.45 -17.99
CA GLN A 450 1.99 -15.93 -19.04
C GLN A 450 0.86 -15.04 -18.52
N ARG A 451 0.80 -14.79 -17.21
CA ARG A 451 -0.26 -13.99 -16.57
C ARG A 451 0.34 -12.83 -15.76
N HIS A 452 -0.45 -11.80 -15.54
CA HIS A 452 -0.09 -10.70 -14.63
C HIS A 452 0.08 -11.22 -13.20
N TYR A 453 0.98 -10.58 -12.44
CA TYR A 453 1.26 -10.91 -11.04
C TYR A 453 1.66 -9.64 -10.28
N TYR A 454 1.62 -9.71 -8.95
CA TYR A 454 2.19 -8.65 -8.10
C TYR A 454 3.40 -9.19 -7.36
N PHE A 455 4.35 -8.32 -7.02
CA PHE A 455 5.42 -8.70 -6.10
C PHE A 455 4.82 -9.14 -4.76
N PRO A 456 5.22 -10.30 -4.20
CA PRO A 456 4.73 -10.75 -2.91
C PRO A 456 5.06 -9.72 -1.82
N PRO A 457 4.08 -9.27 -1.02
CA PRO A 457 4.37 -8.35 0.07
C PRO A 457 5.24 -9.03 1.13
N VAL A 458 6.29 -8.33 1.57
CA VAL A 458 7.21 -8.82 2.62
C VAL A 458 7.26 -7.89 3.84
N MET A 459 6.64 -6.71 3.76
CA MET A 459 6.57 -5.76 4.87
C MET A 459 5.18 -5.75 5.49
N SER A 460 5.15 -5.64 6.82
CA SER A 460 3.92 -5.43 7.56
C SER A 460 3.42 -3.99 7.42
N ASP A 461 2.14 -3.77 7.64
CA ASP A 461 1.54 -2.44 7.62
C ASP A 461 0.38 -2.25 8.60
N ILE A 462 0.20 -0.99 9.03
CA ILE A 462 -0.99 -0.45 9.67
C ILE A 462 -1.65 0.49 8.66
N THR A 463 -2.91 0.24 8.34
CA THR A 463 -3.69 1.04 7.41
C THR A 463 -4.87 1.71 8.12
N GLU A 464 -5.15 2.97 7.77
CA GLU A 464 -6.36 3.68 8.16
C GLU A 464 -7.17 4.14 6.95
N TRP A 465 -8.47 4.40 7.16
CA TRP A 465 -9.42 4.87 6.14
C TRP A 465 -9.43 4.04 4.85
N SER A 466 -9.27 2.71 4.94
CA SER A 466 -9.16 1.83 3.76
C SER A 466 -10.51 1.57 3.06
N ASN A 467 -11.63 1.97 3.65
CA ASN A 467 -13.01 1.72 3.22
C ASN A 467 -13.54 2.72 2.19
N GLN A 468 -12.67 3.27 1.34
CA GLN A 468 -13.00 4.45 0.54
C GLN A 468 -12.94 4.16 -0.96
N HIS A 469 -11.84 3.58 -1.44
CA HIS A 469 -11.61 3.40 -2.88
C HIS A 469 -11.92 2.00 -3.39
N HIS A 470 -11.45 0.96 -2.69
CA HIS A 470 -11.60 -0.41 -3.16
C HIS A 470 -13.02 -0.93 -2.84
N LYS A 471 -13.79 -1.33 -3.86
CA LYS A 471 -15.19 -1.81 -3.71
C LYS A 471 -15.36 -2.86 -2.61
N GLY A 472 -14.44 -3.82 -2.52
CA GLY A 472 -14.46 -4.85 -1.48
C GLY A 472 -14.24 -4.29 -0.06
N HIS A 473 -13.42 -3.26 0.08
CA HIS A 473 -13.19 -2.59 1.38
C HIS A 473 -14.38 -1.72 1.77
N VAL A 474 -14.99 -1.03 0.80
CA VAL A 474 -16.23 -0.27 1.01
C VAL A 474 -17.35 -1.20 1.48
N PHE A 475 -17.52 -2.34 0.79
CA PHE A 475 -18.54 -3.35 1.11
C PHE A 475 -18.35 -3.94 2.52
N ALA A 476 -17.14 -4.39 2.85
CA ALA A 476 -16.83 -4.94 4.19
C ALA A 476 -16.55 -3.86 5.24
N ASN A 477 -16.65 -2.58 4.87
CA ASN A 477 -16.32 -1.42 5.70
C ASN A 477 -14.95 -1.54 6.39
N VAL A 478 -13.90 -1.93 5.66
CA VAL A 478 -12.53 -2.11 6.19
C VAL A 478 -11.93 -0.74 6.52
N LYS A 479 -12.17 -0.23 7.73
CA LYS A 479 -11.76 1.13 8.11
C LYS A 479 -10.29 1.16 8.52
N HIS A 480 -9.90 0.31 9.46
CA HIS A 480 -8.52 0.17 9.91
C HIS A 480 -8.05 -1.27 9.75
N ALA A 481 -6.80 -1.49 9.36
CA ALA A 481 -6.26 -2.82 9.12
C ALA A 481 -4.81 -2.97 9.58
N ILE A 482 -4.44 -4.20 9.96
CA ILE A 482 -3.04 -4.66 10.05
C ILE A 482 -2.86 -5.75 9.00
N ARG A 483 -1.72 -5.75 8.31
CA ARG A 483 -1.25 -6.89 7.50
C ARG A 483 0.15 -7.27 7.96
N CYS A 484 0.35 -8.56 8.24
CA CYS A 484 1.64 -9.16 8.53
C CYS A 484 1.86 -10.32 7.55
N PRO A 485 2.56 -10.11 6.42
CA PRO A 485 2.83 -11.18 5.47
C PRO A 485 3.87 -12.15 6.03
N GLY A 486 3.67 -13.44 5.77
CA GLY A 486 4.55 -14.51 6.20
C GLY A 486 5.08 -15.34 5.04
N ALA A 487 6.17 -16.05 5.30
CA ALA A 487 6.82 -16.91 4.33
C ALA A 487 7.00 -18.33 4.90
N ILE A 488 7.10 -19.31 4.01
CA ILE A 488 7.53 -20.66 4.35
C ILE A 488 8.75 -21.05 3.51
N GLN A 489 9.52 -22.00 4.02
CA GLN A 489 10.65 -22.59 3.31
C GLN A 489 10.19 -23.78 2.48
N CYS A 490 10.47 -23.74 1.18
CA CYS A 490 10.25 -24.81 0.24
C CYS A 490 11.47 -24.91 -0.69
N PRO A 491 12.58 -25.51 -0.23
CA PRO A 491 13.85 -25.47 -0.95
C PRO A 491 13.73 -25.90 -2.43
N PRO A 492 14.38 -25.17 -3.36
CA PRO A 492 15.32 -24.07 -3.13
C PRO A 492 14.66 -22.69 -2.91
N TYR A 493 13.34 -22.61 -2.83
CA TYR A 493 12.59 -21.36 -2.75
C TYR A 493 12.21 -20.99 -1.32
N THR A 494 12.16 -19.68 -1.05
CA THR A 494 11.35 -19.12 0.03
C THR A 494 10.08 -18.56 -0.58
N LEU A 495 8.92 -19.05 -0.14
CA LEU A 495 7.63 -18.62 -0.67
C LEU A 495 7.12 -17.43 0.16
N ASN A 496 7.40 -16.22 -0.31
CA ASN A 496 6.93 -14.98 0.31
C ASN A 496 5.43 -14.79 0.12
N ALA A 497 4.80 -14.17 1.13
CA ALA A 497 3.36 -13.96 1.20
C ALA A 497 2.55 -15.26 0.96
N TYR A 498 3.11 -16.40 1.35
CA TYR A 498 2.44 -17.71 1.33
C TYR A 498 1.17 -17.62 2.18
N TYR A 499 1.32 -17.09 3.38
CA TYR A 499 0.25 -16.74 4.29
C TYR A 499 0.40 -15.28 4.70
N ASP A 500 -0.69 -14.70 5.17
CA ASP A 500 -0.66 -13.46 5.93
C ASP A 500 -1.40 -13.71 7.25
N LEU A 501 -1.08 -12.95 8.29
CA LEU A 501 -2.06 -12.60 9.30
C LEU A 501 -2.58 -11.21 8.97
N ARG A 502 -3.90 -11.06 8.79
CA ARG A 502 -4.52 -9.74 8.66
C ARG A 502 -5.63 -9.56 9.68
N LEU A 503 -5.75 -8.34 10.15
CA LEU A 503 -6.71 -7.94 11.16
C LEU A 503 -7.41 -6.68 10.67
N MET A 504 -8.72 -6.56 10.90
CA MET A 504 -9.46 -5.36 10.50
C MET A 504 -10.47 -4.92 11.55
N LYS A 505 -10.67 -3.61 11.59
CA LYS A 505 -11.71 -2.92 12.35
C LYS A 505 -12.59 -2.16 11.37
N THR A 506 -13.89 -2.23 11.61
CA THR A 506 -14.93 -1.51 10.85
C THR A 506 -15.21 -0.12 11.44
N SER A 507 -14.81 0.10 12.69
CA SER A 507 -14.97 1.36 13.42
C SER A 507 -13.92 1.47 14.55
N GLY A 508 -14.02 2.50 15.39
CA GLY A 508 -13.12 2.68 16.54
C GLY A 508 -11.79 3.36 16.20
N VAL A 509 -10.80 3.11 17.06
CA VAL A 509 -9.47 3.72 17.04
C VAL A 509 -8.55 2.96 16.07
N VAL A 510 -7.65 3.69 15.41
CA VAL A 510 -6.58 3.15 14.56
C VAL A 510 -5.71 2.19 15.38
N TYR A 511 -5.17 1.15 14.74
CA TYR A 511 -4.21 0.26 15.40
C TYR A 511 -2.94 1.00 15.81
N SER A 512 -2.42 0.61 16.98
CA SER A 512 -1.16 1.11 17.52
C SER A 512 0.03 0.26 17.06
N GLU A 513 1.24 0.74 17.33
CA GLU A 513 2.47 -0.04 17.18
C GLU A 513 2.48 -1.28 18.08
N THR A 514 1.92 -1.17 19.29
CA THR A 514 1.72 -2.32 20.17
C THR A 514 0.82 -3.38 19.54
N ASP A 515 -0.25 -2.99 18.86
CA ASP A 515 -1.11 -3.94 18.16
C ASP A 515 -0.38 -4.63 17.00
N LEU A 516 0.52 -3.92 16.32
CA LEU A 516 1.38 -4.52 15.31
C LEU A 516 2.38 -5.51 15.92
N MET A 517 3.00 -5.22 17.07
CA MET A 517 3.87 -6.18 17.77
C MET A 517 3.13 -7.47 18.13
N LYS A 518 1.90 -7.35 18.65
CA LYS A 518 1.02 -8.50 18.90
C LYS A 518 0.78 -9.30 17.62
N ALA A 519 0.39 -8.61 16.54
CA ALA A 519 0.11 -9.26 15.26
C ALA A 519 1.35 -9.95 14.66
N LEU A 520 2.54 -9.36 14.78
CA LEU A 520 3.79 -9.98 14.36
C LEU A 520 4.06 -11.28 15.13
N TYR A 521 3.85 -11.28 16.45
CA TYR A 521 3.99 -12.49 17.26
C TYR A 521 3.02 -13.59 16.81
N TYR A 522 1.72 -13.32 16.68
CA TYR A 522 0.78 -14.34 16.19
C TYR A 522 1.07 -14.79 14.75
N LYS A 523 1.59 -13.90 13.90
CA LYS A 523 2.04 -14.24 12.55
C LYS A 523 3.14 -15.31 12.58
N GLU A 524 4.11 -15.22 13.49
CA GLU A 524 5.15 -16.26 13.64
C GLU A 524 4.59 -17.60 14.14
N VAL A 525 3.67 -17.58 15.11
CA VAL A 525 3.02 -18.82 15.57
C VAL A 525 2.23 -19.46 14.43
N VAL A 526 1.43 -18.67 13.68
CA VAL A 526 0.67 -19.15 12.50
C VAL A 526 1.61 -19.69 11.43
N GLY A 527 2.76 -19.04 11.21
CA GLY A 527 3.80 -19.51 10.32
C GLY A 527 4.34 -20.88 10.69
N SER A 528 4.54 -21.14 11.98
CA SER A 528 4.99 -22.44 12.48
C SER A 528 4.00 -23.56 12.13
N LEU A 529 2.69 -23.29 12.23
CA LEU A 529 1.65 -24.24 11.81
C LEU A 529 1.66 -24.49 10.30
N TYR A 530 1.77 -23.43 9.48
CA TYR A 530 1.85 -23.59 8.02
C TYR A 530 3.09 -24.36 7.57
N GLN A 531 4.25 -24.08 8.17
CA GLN A 531 5.49 -24.80 7.87
C GLN A 531 5.36 -26.28 8.26
N ALA A 532 4.86 -26.58 9.47
CA ALA A 532 4.64 -27.96 9.91
C ALA A 532 3.65 -28.72 9.02
N TRP A 533 2.55 -28.09 8.61
CA TRP A 533 1.58 -28.69 7.68
C TRP A 533 2.22 -28.96 6.31
N PHE A 534 2.97 -28.00 5.77
CA PHE A 534 3.65 -28.16 4.49
C PHE A 534 4.68 -29.30 4.53
N ASP A 535 5.54 -29.33 5.55
CA ASP A 535 6.59 -30.34 5.70
C ASP A 535 6.01 -31.73 5.95
N TYR A 536 4.94 -31.84 6.75
CA TYR A 536 4.23 -33.11 6.93
C TYR A 536 3.71 -33.68 5.59
N CYS A 537 3.02 -32.84 4.80
CA CYS A 537 2.52 -33.22 3.48
C CYS A 537 3.65 -33.63 2.53
N ARG A 538 4.76 -32.90 2.55
CA ARG A 538 5.96 -33.16 1.75
C ARG A 538 6.58 -34.52 2.08
N GLU A 539 6.83 -34.78 3.36
CA GLU A 539 7.57 -35.96 3.82
C GLU A 539 6.76 -37.25 3.68
N HIS A 540 5.44 -37.16 3.89
CA HIS A 540 4.55 -38.31 3.84
C HIS A 540 3.82 -38.48 2.49
N GLN A 541 4.07 -37.59 1.52
CA GLN A 541 3.37 -37.55 0.24
C GLN A 541 1.84 -37.52 0.42
N SER A 542 1.38 -36.77 1.42
CA SER A 542 0.01 -36.85 1.94
C SER A 542 -0.88 -35.72 1.41
N GLN A 543 -2.06 -36.08 0.92
CA GLN A 543 -3.11 -35.14 0.47
C GLN A 543 -3.97 -34.67 1.65
N LEU A 544 -3.33 -33.98 2.60
CA LEU A 544 -4.02 -33.28 3.67
C LEU A 544 -4.48 -31.92 3.13
N ASP A 545 -5.62 -31.93 2.42
CA ASP A 545 -6.11 -30.80 1.62
C ASP A 545 -7.19 -29.97 2.33
N MET A 546 -7.08 -28.64 2.26
CA MET A 546 -8.04 -27.72 2.88
C MET A 546 -9.32 -27.59 2.05
N THR A 547 -10.43 -28.14 2.56
CA THR A 547 -11.76 -28.07 1.92
C THR A 547 -12.67 -26.99 2.50
N ALA A 548 -12.27 -26.35 3.62
CA ALA A 548 -13.03 -25.31 4.30
C ALA A 548 -12.89 -23.92 3.64
N TYR A 549 -13.61 -22.94 4.19
CA TYR A 549 -13.52 -21.50 3.91
C TYR A 549 -13.91 -21.05 2.50
N ASP A 550 -14.68 -21.86 1.78
CA ASP A 550 -15.42 -21.41 0.61
C ASP A 550 -16.79 -20.81 1.01
N ARG A 551 -17.55 -20.35 0.02
CA ARG A 551 -18.89 -19.79 0.25
C ARG A 551 -19.81 -20.78 0.96
N LYS A 552 -19.76 -22.07 0.58
CA LYS A 552 -20.64 -23.10 1.13
C LYS A 552 -20.33 -23.33 2.61
N TRP A 553 -19.05 -23.39 2.96
CA TRP A 553 -18.59 -23.51 4.34
C TRP A 553 -19.08 -22.34 5.20
N TYR A 554 -18.92 -21.09 4.76
CA TYR A 554 -19.41 -19.93 5.53
C TYR A 554 -20.94 -19.94 5.70
N GLN A 555 -21.69 -20.39 4.68
CA GLN A 555 -23.13 -20.52 4.80
C GLN A 555 -23.51 -21.57 5.85
N GLN A 556 -22.86 -22.73 5.83
CA GLN A 556 -23.07 -23.78 6.82
C GLN A 556 -22.75 -23.30 8.25
N GLN A 557 -21.62 -22.61 8.43
CA GLN A 557 -21.16 -22.20 9.76
C GLN A 557 -21.96 -21.06 10.40
N PHE A 558 -22.52 -20.15 9.61
CA PHE A 558 -23.11 -18.92 10.15
C PHE A 558 -24.61 -18.78 9.89
N ILE A 559 -25.19 -19.57 8.98
CA ILE A 559 -26.62 -19.51 8.66
C ILE A 559 -27.32 -20.78 9.15
N GLU A 560 -26.75 -21.95 8.86
CA GLU A 560 -27.35 -23.26 9.14
C GLU A 560 -27.04 -23.79 10.55
N ALA A 561 -25.99 -23.27 11.20
CA ALA A 561 -25.63 -23.54 12.59
C ALA A 561 -26.46 -22.71 13.58
#